data_AF-A0A5S3V6K5-F1
#
_entry.id   AF-A0A5S3V6K5-F1
#
_cell.length_a   1.000
_cell.length_b   1.000
_cell.length_c   1.000
_cell.angle_alpha   90.00
_cell.angle_beta   90.00
_cell.angle_gamma   90.00
#
_symmetry.space_group_name_H-M   'P 1'
#
loop_
_entity.id
_entity.type
_entity.pdbx_description
1 polymer ?
#
loop_
_entity_poly.entity_id
_entity_poly.type
_entity_poly.pdbx_seq_one_letter_code
_entity_poly.pdbx_strand_id
1 'polypeptide(L)'
;MKKFLILVIVVLGLFTIDHPMIKEPREALLNQGVDILSESSKVQRSPAAKQARDIISRTLSLSAEEQSYVDAALATDDKLRAFHLRYCKESDMNLYLYGPTLMQVCDITTEALHQTKGM
;
A
#
# COMPACT_ATOMS: atom_id res chain seq x y z
N MET A 1 34.94 22.56 17.86
CA MET A 1 34.88 21.11 17.59
C MET A 1 34.52 20.21 18.78
N LYS A 2 34.43 20.69 20.04
CA LYS A 2 34.02 19.85 21.21
C LYS A 2 32.50 19.66 21.34
N LYS A 3 31.70 20.64 20.91
CA LYS A 3 30.23 20.64 21.02
C LYS A 3 29.55 19.61 20.10
N PHE A 4 30.13 19.37 18.92
CA PHE A 4 29.65 18.34 17.97
C PHE A 4 29.90 16.93 18.48
N LEU A 5 31.06 16.69 19.09
CA LEU A 5 31.39 15.39 19.69
C LEU A 5 30.43 15.05 20.84
N ILE A 6 30.07 16.04 21.66
CA ILE A 6 29.07 15.87 22.72
C ILE A 6 27.69 15.54 22.14
N LEU A 7 27.29 16.22 21.06
CA LEU A 7 26.00 15.95 20.42
C LEU A 7 25.94 14.53 19.85
N VAL A 8 27.00 14.06 19.20
CA VAL A 8 27.10 12.68 18.69
C VAL A 8 27.07 11.66 19.82
N ILE A 9 27.75 11.93 20.94
CA ILE A 9 27.73 11.05 22.11
C ILE A 9 26.34 11.00 22.77
N VAL A 10 25.63 12.13 22.82
CA VAL A 10 24.25 12.19 23.34
C VAL A 10 23.28 11.42 22.45
N VAL A 11 23.39 11.59 21.12
CA VAL A 11 22.57 10.85 20.16
C VAL A 11 22.86 9.35 20.26
N LEU A 12 24.14 8.94 20.26
CA LEU A 12 24.50 7.53 20.43
C LEU A 12 24.03 6.96 21.77
N GLY A 13 24.15 7.73 22.86
CA GLY A 13 23.65 7.36 24.18
C GLY A 13 22.14 7.09 24.19
N LEU A 14 21.36 7.95 23.53
CA LEU A 14 19.91 7.78 23.37
C LEU A 14 19.53 6.53 22.58
N PHE A 15 20.37 6.11 21.61
CA PHE A 15 20.14 4.87 20.84
C PHE A 15 20.62 3.59 21.55
N THR A 16 21.52 3.69 22.53
CA THR A 16 22.03 2.53 23.29
C THR A 16 21.22 2.17 24.53
N ILE A 17 20.35 3.07 25.00
CA ILE A 17 19.47 2.78 26.14
C ILE A 17 18.30 1.95 25.61
N ASP A 18 18.48 0.63 25.64
CA ASP A 18 17.47 -0.38 25.35
C ASP A 18 16.43 -0.41 26.49
N HIS A 19 15.61 0.64 26.60
CA HIS A 19 14.48 0.65 27.52
C HIS A 19 13.25 0.07 26.80
N PRO A 20 12.64 -1.01 27.31
CA PRO A 20 11.60 -1.78 26.60
C PRO A 20 10.28 -1.02 26.37
N MET A 21 10.17 0.23 26.83
CA MET A 21 8.97 1.06 26.80
C MET A 21 8.86 1.97 25.57
N ILE A 22 9.70 1.77 24.54
CA ILE A 22 9.72 2.58 23.30
C ILE A 22 9.25 1.76 22.08
N LYS A 23 8.89 0.48 22.24
CA LYS A 23 8.50 -0.39 21.12
C LYS A 23 7.25 0.13 20.38
N GLU A 24 6.19 0.48 21.12
CA GLU A 24 4.95 0.97 20.52
C GLU A 24 5.04 2.37 19.86
N PRO A 25 5.63 3.42 20.49
CA PRO A 25 5.75 4.72 19.84
C PRO A 25 6.73 4.70 18.66
N ARG A 26 7.73 3.80 18.67
CA ARG A 26 8.64 3.62 17.54
C ARG A 26 7.92 3.00 16.35
N GLU A 27 7.07 1.99 16.55
CA GLU A 27 6.27 1.40 15.48
C GLU A 27 5.24 2.39 14.92
N ALA A 28 4.62 3.22 15.77
CA ALA A 28 3.70 4.28 15.32
C ALA A 28 4.40 5.35 14.46
N LEU A 29 5.59 5.80 14.86
CA LEU A 29 6.38 6.79 14.11
C LEU A 29 7.03 6.21 12.85
N LEU A 30 7.43 4.93 12.87
CA LEU A 30 7.90 4.23 11.68
C LEU A 30 6.76 4.03 10.68
N ASN A 31 5.56 3.66 11.12
CA ASN A 31 4.39 3.56 10.24
C ASN A 31 4.01 4.93 9.65
N GLN A 32 4.00 6.00 10.45
CA GLN A 32 3.70 7.35 9.94
C GLN A 32 4.79 7.90 9.01
N GLY A 33 6.07 7.68 9.33
CA GLY A 33 7.20 8.11 8.49
C GLY A 33 7.30 7.31 7.18
N VAL A 34 7.03 6.00 7.23
CA VAL A 34 6.95 5.15 6.05
C VAL A 34 5.72 5.51 5.22
N ASP A 35 4.58 5.86 5.81
CA ASP A 35 3.39 6.25 5.03
C ASP A 35 3.59 7.55 4.24
N ILE A 36 4.24 8.56 4.84
CA ILE A 36 4.50 9.86 4.19
C ILE A 36 5.57 9.72 3.09
N LEU A 37 6.64 8.94 3.32
CA LEU A 37 7.66 8.66 2.29
C LEU A 37 7.14 7.72 1.21
N SER A 38 6.24 6.80 1.59
CA SER A 38 5.57 5.93 0.65
C SER A 38 4.59 6.68 -0.22
N GLU A 39 3.78 7.63 0.26
CA GLU A 39 2.84 8.38 -0.59
C GLU A 39 3.52 9.07 -1.79
N SER A 40 4.69 9.67 -1.58
CA SER A 40 5.46 10.31 -2.66
C SER A 40 6.11 9.28 -3.62
N SER A 41 6.55 8.12 -3.11
CA SER A 41 7.11 7.04 -3.96
C SER A 41 6.05 6.12 -4.60
N LYS A 42 4.85 6.03 -4.01
CA LYS A 42 3.73 5.14 -4.39
C LYS A 42 3.19 5.51 -5.76
N VAL A 43 3.15 6.82 -6.08
CA VAL A 43 2.70 7.34 -7.39
C VAL A 43 3.70 7.02 -8.51
N GLN A 44 5.00 6.89 -8.20
CA GLN A 44 6.04 6.67 -9.21
C GLN A 44 6.44 5.19 -9.39
N ARG A 45 6.09 4.30 -8.45
CA ARG A 45 6.48 2.87 -8.47
C ARG A 45 5.34 1.85 -8.59
N SER A 46 4.08 2.28 -8.72
CA SER A 46 2.93 1.35 -8.78
C SER A 46 2.25 1.31 -10.16
N PRO A 47 2.95 0.92 -11.24
CA PRO A 47 2.39 0.94 -12.59
C PRO A 47 1.21 -0.02 -12.74
N ALA A 48 1.26 -1.22 -12.12
CA ALA A 48 0.20 -2.21 -12.21
C ALA A 48 -1.09 -1.69 -11.54
N ALA A 49 -0.95 -1.13 -10.35
CA ALA A 49 -2.07 -0.60 -9.58
C ALA A 49 -2.70 0.60 -10.27
N LYS A 50 -1.89 1.51 -10.82
CA LYS A 50 -2.39 2.64 -11.60
C LYS A 50 -3.14 2.18 -12.85
N GLN A 51 -2.56 1.25 -13.60
CA GLN A 51 -3.20 0.69 -14.79
C GLN A 51 -4.54 0.04 -14.46
N ALA A 52 -4.59 -0.78 -13.40
CA ALA A 52 -5.83 -1.42 -12.97
C ALA A 52 -6.92 -0.39 -12.64
N ARG A 53 -6.60 0.63 -11.85
CA ARG A 53 -7.56 1.71 -11.51
C ARG A 53 -8.01 2.50 -12.74
N ASP A 54 -7.09 2.80 -13.67
CA ASP A 54 -7.40 3.52 -14.91
C ASP A 54 -8.34 2.70 -15.82
N ILE A 55 -8.19 1.38 -15.87
CA ILE A 55 -9.08 0.50 -16.64
C ILE A 55 -10.43 0.38 -15.93
N ILE A 56 -10.43 0.11 -14.62
CA ILE A 56 -11.66 -0.02 -13.83
C ILE A 56 -12.54 1.24 -13.95
N SER A 57 -11.96 2.43 -13.79
CA SER A 57 -12.71 3.69 -13.87
C SER A 57 -13.29 3.99 -15.25
N ARG A 58 -12.74 3.40 -16.32
CA ARG A 58 -13.23 3.59 -17.70
C ARG A 58 -14.25 2.52 -18.11
N THR A 59 -14.13 1.32 -17.57
CA THR A 59 -14.92 0.16 -18.00
C THR A 59 -16.10 -0.11 -17.07
N LEU A 60 -15.96 0.16 -15.78
CA LEU A 60 -16.97 -0.14 -14.77
C LEU A 60 -17.66 1.12 -14.29
N SER A 61 -19.00 1.07 -14.20
CA SER A 61 -19.78 2.10 -13.53
C SER A 61 -19.92 1.73 -12.05
N LEU A 62 -18.97 2.20 -11.24
CA LEU A 62 -18.97 2.01 -9.79
C LEU A 62 -19.75 3.13 -9.09
N SER A 63 -20.42 2.80 -7.99
CA SER A 63 -20.90 3.81 -7.05
C SER A 63 -19.72 4.57 -6.41
N ALA A 64 -20.01 5.71 -5.78
CA ALA A 64 -18.98 6.50 -5.11
C ALA A 64 -18.25 5.72 -4.01
N GLU A 65 -18.98 4.85 -3.31
CA GLU A 65 -18.45 4.01 -2.22
C GLU A 65 -17.56 2.89 -2.76
N GLU A 66 -18.00 2.20 -3.82
CA GLU A 66 -17.20 1.17 -4.51
C GLU A 66 -15.95 1.77 -5.15
N GLN A 67 -16.06 2.94 -5.78
CA GLN A 67 -14.93 3.64 -6.38
C GLN A 67 -13.90 4.00 -5.30
N SER A 68 -14.35 4.59 -4.19
CA SER A 68 -13.47 4.91 -3.06
C SER A 68 -12.79 3.67 -2.48
N TYR A 69 -13.54 2.57 -2.36
CA TYR A 69 -12.98 1.29 -1.92
C TYR A 69 -11.92 0.77 -2.91
N VAL A 70 -12.20 0.77 -4.22
CA VAL A 70 -11.25 0.34 -5.25
C VAL A 70 -9.98 1.19 -5.23
N ASP A 71 -10.11 2.51 -5.12
CA ASP A 71 -8.95 3.41 -5.07
C ASP A 71 -8.06 3.14 -3.85
N ALA A 72 -8.66 2.83 -2.71
CA ALA A 72 -7.94 2.48 -1.48
C ALA A 72 -7.33 1.07 -1.52
N ALA A 73 -8.09 0.09 -2.01
CA ALA A 73 -7.71 -1.33 -2.11
C ALA A 73 -6.67 -1.58 -3.20
N LEU A 74 -6.66 -0.77 -4.25
CA LEU A 74 -5.70 -0.85 -5.34
C LEU A 74 -4.73 0.34 -5.31
N ALA A 75 -4.45 0.93 -4.15
CA ALA A 75 -3.61 2.13 -4.07
C ALA A 75 -2.16 1.89 -4.54
N THR A 76 -1.63 0.68 -4.35
CA THR A 76 -0.24 0.28 -4.65
C THR A 76 -0.18 -1.12 -5.25
N ASP A 77 0.93 -1.49 -5.88
CA ASP A 77 1.10 -2.83 -6.47
C ASP A 77 1.06 -3.96 -5.43
N ASP A 78 1.47 -3.68 -4.19
CA ASP A 78 1.37 -4.64 -3.08
C ASP A 78 -0.08 -4.81 -2.62
N LYS A 79 -0.83 -3.71 -2.52
CA LYS A 79 -2.26 -3.78 -2.21
C LYS A 79 -3.07 -4.44 -3.33
N LEU A 80 -2.72 -4.17 -4.59
CA LEU A 80 -3.25 -4.87 -5.76
C LEU A 80 -3.01 -6.38 -5.66
N ARG A 81 -1.78 -6.81 -5.33
CA ARG A 81 -1.46 -8.22 -5.11
C ARG A 81 -2.23 -8.84 -3.96
N ALA A 82 -2.36 -8.13 -2.84
CA ALA A 82 -3.12 -8.57 -1.68
C ALA A 82 -4.61 -8.72 -2.01
N PHE A 83 -5.19 -7.75 -2.72
CA PHE A 83 -6.56 -7.79 -3.21
C PHE A 83 -6.77 -9.01 -4.12
N HIS A 84 -5.89 -9.20 -5.10
CA HIS A 84 -5.98 -10.29 -6.06
C HIS A 84 -5.84 -11.66 -5.38
N LEU A 85 -4.88 -11.82 -4.46
CA LEU A 85 -4.74 -13.07 -3.71
C LEU A 85 -6.02 -13.38 -2.93
N ARG A 86 -6.50 -12.42 -2.14
CA ARG A 86 -7.61 -12.62 -1.22
C ARG A 86 -8.93 -12.84 -1.93
N TYR A 87 -9.30 -11.94 -2.83
CA TYR A 87 -10.65 -11.94 -3.40
C TYR A 87 -10.74 -12.68 -4.74
N CYS A 88 -9.65 -12.76 -5.51
CA CYS A 88 -9.67 -13.39 -6.83
C CYS A 88 -9.14 -14.82 -6.81
N LYS A 89 -8.15 -15.15 -5.97
CA LYS A 89 -7.65 -16.54 -5.84
C LYS A 89 -8.28 -17.32 -4.69
N GLU A 90 -8.36 -16.71 -3.51
CA GLU A 90 -8.89 -17.38 -2.31
C GLU A 90 -10.43 -17.29 -2.24
N SER A 91 -11.03 -16.44 -3.07
CA SER A 91 -12.48 -16.23 -3.14
C SER A 91 -13.11 -15.81 -1.80
N ASP A 92 -12.37 -15.04 -1.00
CA ASP A 92 -12.89 -14.42 0.21
C ASP A 92 -14.08 -13.48 -0.11
N MET A 93 -14.99 -13.34 0.85
CA MET A 93 -16.07 -12.36 0.74
C MET A 93 -15.53 -10.93 0.79
N ASN A 94 -15.96 -10.12 -0.18
CA ASN A 94 -15.71 -8.69 -0.23
C ASN A 94 -16.99 -7.92 0.09
N LEU A 95 -16.90 -6.96 1.01
CA LEU A 95 -18.06 -6.20 1.50
C LEU A 95 -18.55 -5.14 0.51
N TYR A 96 -17.70 -4.69 -0.42
CA TYR A 96 -17.99 -3.60 -1.34
C TYR A 96 -18.23 -4.11 -2.76
N LEU A 97 -17.44 -5.09 -3.20
CA LEU A 97 -17.52 -5.64 -4.55
C LEU A 97 -18.08 -7.05 -4.50
N TYR A 98 -19.11 -7.34 -5.29
CA TYR A 98 -19.70 -8.68 -5.34
C TYR A 98 -20.19 -9.03 -6.74
N GLY A 99 -20.39 -10.33 -6.95
CA GLY A 99 -20.96 -10.86 -8.19
C GLY A 99 -20.17 -10.44 -9.44
N PRO A 100 -20.85 -10.00 -10.52
CA PRO A 100 -20.21 -9.66 -11.79
C PRO A 100 -19.18 -8.54 -11.70
N THR A 101 -19.37 -7.58 -10.79
CA THR A 101 -18.44 -6.46 -10.61
C THR A 101 -17.11 -6.95 -10.04
N LEU A 102 -17.15 -7.81 -9.01
CA LEU A 102 -15.94 -8.40 -8.43
C LEU A 102 -15.17 -9.24 -9.45
N MET A 103 -15.87 -10.04 -10.27
CA MET A 103 -15.20 -10.84 -11.31
C MET A 103 -14.48 -9.96 -12.33
N GLN A 104 -15.11 -8.90 -12.81
CA GLN A 104 -14.48 -7.98 -13.76
C GLN A 104 -13.27 -7.26 -13.14
N VAL A 105 -13.35 -6.84 -11.88
CA VAL A 105 -12.20 -6.28 -11.17
C VAL A 105 -11.09 -7.34 -11.03
N CYS A 106 -11.43 -8.60 -10.76
CA CYS A 106 -10.45 -9.68 -10.72
C CYS A 106 -9.77 -9.92 -12.06
N ASP A 107 -10.50 -9.87 -13.18
CA ASP A 107 -9.91 -10.00 -14.52
C ASP A 107 -8.93 -8.86 -14.82
N ILE A 108 -9.33 -7.61 -14.52
CA ILE A 108 -8.49 -6.43 -14.75
C ILE A 108 -7.23 -6.46 -13.87
N THR A 109 -7.37 -6.82 -12.59
CA THR A 109 -6.22 -6.90 -11.67
C THR A 109 -5.27 -8.04 -12.02
N THR A 110 -5.79 -9.17 -12.52
CA THR A 110 -5.00 -10.27 -13.06
C THR A 110 -4.16 -9.78 -14.24
N GLU A 111 -4.78 -9.15 -15.22
CA GLU A 111 -4.11 -8.65 -16.42
C GLU A 111 -3.02 -7.63 -16.10
N ALA A 112 -3.30 -6.65 -15.23
CA ALA A 112 -2.32 -5.66 -14.80
C ALA A 112 -1.09 -6.28 -14.11
N LEU A 113 -1.30 -7.34 -13.31
CA LEU A 113 -0.21 -8.09 -12.66
C LEU A 113 0.61 -8.91 -13.66
N HIS A 114 -0.02 -9.42 -14.72
CA HIS A 114 0.67 -10.16 -15.78
C HIS A 114 1.58 -9.25 -16.62
N GLN A 115 1.08 -8.10 -17.04
CA GLN A 115 1.86 -7.15 -17.85
C GLN A 115 3.10 -6.63 -17.11
N THR A 116 3.02 -6.50 -15.79
CA THR A 116 4.15 -6.05 -14.95
C THR A 116 5.20 -7.15 -14.71
N LYS A 117 4.83 -8.43 -14.84
CA LYS A 117 5.77 -9.57 -14.72
C LYS A 117 6.45 -9.93 -16.05
N GLY A 118 5.93 -9.45 -17.18
CA GLY A 118 6.41 -9.74 -18.53
C GLY A 118 7.41 -8.73 -19.09
N MET A 119 7.89 -7.78 -18.28
CA MET A 119 9.00 -6.86 -18.57
C MET A 119 10.27 -7.27 -17.83
#